data_AF-A0A803Q8G7-F1
#
_entry.id   AF-A0A803Q8G7-F1
#
_cell.length_a   1.000
_cell.length_b   1.000
_cell.length_c   1.000
_cell.angle_alpha   90.00
_cell.angle_beta   90.00
_cell.angle_gamma   90.00
#
_symmetry.space_group_name_H-M   'P 1'
#
loop_
_entity.id
_entity.type
_entity.pdbx_description
1 polymer ?
#
loop_
_entity_poly.entity_id
_entity_poly.type
_entity_poly.pdbx_seq_one_letter_code
_entity_poly.pdbx_strand_id
1 'polypeptide(L)'
;MRFNMKTGLATQKQLSASALDFSRMNESYIDRKQRYVYGTRLDSIAKVTRIVKFDLHAEPESDKKCLEVGGNIQGLYDLGPGRFDSGAIFVPKFLGVESEEDDGYLIFVVHDENTKK
;
A
#
# COMPACT_ATOMS: atom_id res chain seq x y z
N MET A 1 5.71 -12.34 5.73
CA MET A 1 6.27 -13.56 6.38
C MET A 1 6.31 -14.68 5.37
N ARG A 2 7.18 -15.68 5.55
CA ARG A 2 7.24 -16.89 4.73
C ARG A 2 7.33 -18.10 5.65
N PHE A 3 6.50 -19.11 5.39
CA PHE A 3 6.46 -20.35 6.16
C PHE A 3 7.00 -21.50 5.31
N ASN A 4 7.85 -22.34 5.89
CA ASN A 4 8.31 -23.58 5.27
C ASN A 4 7.58 -24.76 5.92
N MET A 5 6.61 -25.32 5.19
CA MET A 5 5.79 -26.42 5.69
C MET A 5 6.55 -27.75 5.88
N LYS A 6 7.74 -27.91 5.27
CA LYS A 6 8.57 -29.12 5.43
C LYS A 6 9.40 -29.07 6.71
N THR A 7 9.94 -27.91 7.05
CA THR A 7 10.84 -27.75 8.21
C THR A 7 10.17 -27.14 9.43
N GLY A 8 8.97 -26.56 9.28
CA GLY A 8 8.27 -25.82 10.33
C GLY A 8 8.87 -24.43 10.61
N LEU A 9 9.91 -24.01 9.88
CA LEU A 9 10.55 -22.70 10.09
C LEU A 9 9.77 -21.57 9.41
N ALA A 10 9.79 -20.40 10.04
CA ALA A 10 9.24 -19.17 9.49
C ALA A 10 10.33 -18.09 9.37
N THR A 11 10.25 -17.28 8.33
CA THR A 11 11.09 -16.08 8.15
C THR A 11 10.24 -14.84 7.95
N GLN A 12 10.77 -13.70 8.36
CA GLN A 12 10.15 -12.40 8.15
C GLN A 12 11.15 -11.42 7.56
N LYS A 13 10.63 -10.47 6.78
CA LYS A 13 11.40 -9.41 6.14
C LYS A 13 10.59 -8.12 6.24
N GLN A 14 11.25 -7.04 6.64
CA GLN A 14 10.65 -5.72 6.68
C GLN A 14 10.47 -5.19 5.25
N LEU A 15 9.28 -4.69 4.93
CA LEU A 15 8.95 -4.15 3.60
C LEU A 15 8.90 -2.63 3.56
N SER A 16 8.82 -1.97 4.72
CA SER A 16 8.73 -0.52 4.84
C SER A 16 9.34 -0.05 6.15
N ALA A 17 10.01 1.10 6.11
CA ALA A 17 10.58 1.75 7.29
C ALA A 17 9.51 2.33 8.23
N SER A 18 8.37 2.76 7.68
CA SER A 18 7.25 3.30 8.46
C SER A 18 6.09 2.31 8.55
N ALA A 19 5.36 2.36 9.66
CA ALA A 19 4.10 1.64 9.83
C ALA A 19 3.07 2.12 8.80
N LEU A 20 2.27 1.17 8.31
CA LEU A 20 1.23 1.39 7.32
C LEU A 20 0.00 0.57 7.72
N ASP A 21 -1.17 1.06 7.36
CA ASP A 21 -2.45 0.42 7.62
C ASP A 21 -3.35 0.43 6.38
N PHE A 22 -4.53 -0.17 6.48
CA PHE A 22 -5.57 -0.21 5.45
C PHE A 22 -5.04 -0.66 4.08
N SER A 23 -4.32 -1.78 4.05
CA SER A 23 -3.75 -2.30 2.81
C SER A 23 -4.83 -2.67 1.80
N ARG A 24 -4.58 -2.32 0.54
CA ARG A 24 -5.41 -2.64 -0.62
C ARG A 24 -4.57 -3.27 -1.72
N MET A 25 -5.22 -4.10 -2.51
CA MET A 25 -4.63 -4.83 -3.63
C MET A 25 -5.71 -5.05 -4.68
N ASN A 26 -5.32 -5.51 -5.87
CA ASN A 26 -6.28 -5.99 -6.84
C ASN A 26 -6.98 -7.25 -6.30
N GLU A 27 -8.29 -7.18 -6.07
CA GLU A 27 -9.06 -8.28 -5.50
C GLU A 27 -9.06 -9.55 -6.37
N SER A 28 -8.80 -9.42 -7.69
CA SER A 28 -8.62 -10.57 -8.58
C SER A 28 -7.43 -11.45 -8.20
N TYR A 29 -6.53 -10.96 -7.34
CA TYR A 29 -5.33 -11.63 -6.83
C TYR A 29 -5.48 -12.12 -5.38
N ILE A 30 -6.68 -12.08 -4.80
CA ILE A 30 -6.95 -12.75 -3.51
C ILE A 30 -6.55 -14.23 -3.62
N ASP A 31 -5.88 -14.73 -2.60
CA ASP A 31 -5.31 -16.09 -2.50
C ASP A 31 -4.30 -16.47 -3.60
N ARG A 32 -3.77 -15.47 -4.32
CA ARG A 32 -2.76 -15.64 -5.37
C ARG A 32 -1.50 -14.85 -5.05
N LYS A 33 -0.43 -15.15 -5.78
CA LYS A 33 0.79 -14.35 -5.70
C LYS A 33 0.52 -12.99 -6.35
N GLN A 34 0.50 -11.95 -5.52
CA GLN A 34 0.34 -10.55 -5.91
C GLN A 34 1.69 -9.84 -5.96
N ARG A 35 1.81 -8.85 -6.83
CA ARG A 35 2.97 -7.97 -6.97
C ARG A 35 2.74 -6.60 -6.34
N TYR A 36 1.55 -6.02 -6.47
CA TYR A 36 1.31 -4.64 -6.06
C TYR A 36 0.37 -4.54 -4.86
N VAL A 37 0.80 -3.77 -3.86
CA VAL A 37 -0.01 -3.45 -2.68
C VAL A 37 0.01 -1.95 -2.45
N TYR A 38 -1.13 -1.40 -2.06
CA TYR A 38 -1.32 -0.02 -1.68
C TYR A 38 -1.52 0.05 -0.17
N GLY A 39 -0.65 0.77 0.53
CA GLY A 39 -0.77 0.99 1.98
C GLY A 39 -0.99 2.45 2.31
N THR A 40 -1.56 2.72 3.48
CA THR A 40 -1.79 4.10 3.94
C THR A 40 -0.90 4.44 5.13
N ARG A 41 -0.34 5.65 5.15
CA ARG A 41 0.39 6.19 6.30
C ARG A 41 -0.60 6.93 7.20
N LEU A 42 -0.61 6.56 8.47
CA LEU A 42 -1.36 7.25 9.51
C LEU A 42 -0.52 8.36 10.15
N ASP A 43 -1.16 9.46 10.55
CA ASP A 43 -0.58 10.46 11.44
C ASP A 43 -0.66 10.03 12.92
N SER A 44 -0.30 10.94 13.83
CA SER A 44 -0.29 10.68 15.27
C SER A 44 -1.67 10.44 15.89
N ILE A 45 -2.76 10.77 15.20
CA ILE A 45 -4.14 10.60 15.67
C ILE A 45 -4.89 9.59 14.79
N ALA A 46 -4.15 8.67 14.15
CA ALA A 46 -4.69 7.61 13.30
C ALA A 46 -5.48 8.13 12.07
N LYS A 47 -5.17 9.33 11.56
CA LYS A 47 -5.75 9.83 10.32
C LYS A 47 -4.85 9.47 9.13
N VAL A 48 -5.44 8.98 8.04
CA VAL A 48 -4.69 8.67 6.81
C VAL A 48 -4.21 9.97 6.16
N THR A 49 -2.92 10.09 5.87
CA THR A 49 -2.31 11.30 5.26
C THR A 49 -1.65 11.05 3.91
N ARG A 50 -1.30 9.80 3.62
CA ARG A 50 -0.55 9.42 2.41
C ARG A 50 -0.92 8.01 1.98
N ILE A 51 -1.01 7.80 0.67
CA ILE A 51 -1.14 6.48 0.04
C ILE A 51 0.21 6.11 -0.58
N VAL A 52 0.62 4.86 -0.44
CA VAL A 52 1.92 4.34 -0.88
C VAL A 52 1.71 3.13 -1.75
N LYS A 53 2.33 3.09 -2.93
CA LYS A 53 2.33 1.93 -3.83
C LYS A 53 3.63 1.13 -3.67
N PHE A 54 3.49 -0.16 -3.36
CA PHE A 54 4.59 -1.11 -3.23
C PHE A 54 4.64 -2.09 -4.40
N ASP A 55 5.85 -2.41 -4.86
CA ASP A 55 6.16 -3.58 -5.69
C ASP A 55 6.82 -4.65 -4.81
N LEU A 56 6.07 -5.69 -4.45
CA LEU A 56 6.52 -6.80 -3.60
C LEU A 56 7.53 -7.73 -4.27
N HIS A 57 7.75 -7.59 -5.57
CA HIS A 57 8.80 -8.33 -6.28
C HIS A 57 10.15 -7.60 -6.27
N ALA A 58 10.14 -6.29 -6.02
CA ALA A 58 11.36 -5.52 -5.86
C ALA A 58 11.96 -5.70 -4.45
N GLU A 59 13.28 -5.57 -4.36
CA GLU A 59 13.99 -5.65 -3.09
C GLU A 59 13.77 -4.36 -2.27
N PRO A 60 13.28 -4.45 -1.02
CA PRO A 60 13.20 -3.31 -0.12
C PRO A 60 14.59 -2.78 0.23
N GLU A 61 14.74 -1.45 0.24
CA GLU A 61 15.96 -0.81 0.72
C GLU A 61 15.97 -0.79 2.26
N SER A 62 16.96 -1.46 2.87
CA SER A 62 17.07 -1.63 4.32
C SER A 62 17.43 -0.35 5.07
N ASP A 63 18.04 0.62 4.39
CA ASP A 63 18.69 1.76 5.04
C ASP A 63 17.78 3.00 5.11
N LYS A 64 16.56 2.89 4.58
CA LYS A 64 15.57 3.98 4.61
C LYS A 64 15.05 4.20 6.03
N LYS A 65 15.05 5.47 6.47
CA LYS A 65 14.47 5.90 7.76
C LYS A 65 13.03 6.39 7.63
N CYS A 66 12.60 6.71 6.42
CA CYS A 66 11.29 7.28 6.10
C CYS A 66 10.73 6.71 4.78
N LEU A 67 9.46 6.98 4.53
CA LEU A 67 8.79 6.59 3.28
C LEU A 67 9.22 7.51 2.15
N GLU A 68 10.05 6.97 1.26
CA GLU A 68 10.57 7.64 0.07
C GLU A 68 10.53 6.68 -1.11
N VAL A 69 10.33 7.19 -2.32
CA VAL A 69 10.36 6.39 -3.55
C VAL A 69 11.74 5.73 -3.72
N GLY A 70 11.77 4.50 -4.23
CA GLY A 70 12.99 3.68 -4.40
C GLY A 70 12.87 2.31 -3.75
N GLY A 71 13.67 1.35 -4.22
CA GLY A 71 13.56 -0.06 -3.87
C GLY A 71 12.18 -0.61 -4.25
N ASN A 72 11.45 -1.11 -3.26
CA ASN A 72 10.10 -1.63 -3.44
C ASN A 72 9.00 -0.56 -3.38
N ILE A 73 9.31 0.71 -3.14
CA ILE A 73 8.32 1.81 -3.13
C ILE A 73 8.30 2.48 -4.51
N GLN A 74 7.21 2.27 -5.26
CA GLN A 74 7.04 2.78 -6.63
C GLN A 74 6.42 4.18 -6.66
N GLY A 75 5.65 4.56 -5.64
CA GLY A 75 4.96 5.85 -5.63
C GLY A 75 4.40 6.23 -4.27
N LEU A 76 4.28 7.54 -4.08
CA LEU A 76 3.70 8.17 -2.90
C LEU A 76 2.68 9.21 -3.37
N TYR A 77 1.51 9.21 -2.75
CA TYR A 77 0.46 10.20 -2.97
C TYR A 77 0.10 10.86 -1.65
N ASP A 78 0.52 12.11 -1.49
CA ASP A 78 0.21 12.94 -0.33
C ASP A 78 -1.19 13.56 -0.48
N LEU A 79 -2.03 13.43 0.55
CA LEU A 79 -3.35 14.08 0.56
C LEU A 79 -3.24 15.61 0.74
N GLY A 80 -2.13 16.06 1.34
CA GLY A 80 -1.89 17.45 1.71
C GLY A 80 -2.30 17.75 3.16
N PRO A 81 -1.92 18.94 3.68
CA PRO A 81 -2.20 19.32 5.06
C PRO A 81 -3.70 19.49 5.32
N GLY A 82 -4.17 19.01 6.48
CA GLY A 82 -5.58 19.10 6.88
C GLY A 82 -6.53 18.21 6.07
N ARG A 83 -6.01 17.30 5.25
CA ARG A 83 -6.78 16.38 4.41
C ARG A 83 -6.52 14.95 4.79
N PHE A 84 -7.59 14.20 4.99
CA PHE A 84 -7.53 12.85 5.53
C PHE A 84 -8.45 11.90 4.79
N ASP A 85 -7.99 10.67 4.57
CA ASP A 85 -8.78 9.63 3.90
C ASP A 85 -9.41 8.66 4.92
N SER A 86 -10.55 8.08 4.55
CA SER A 86 -11.22 6.99 5.27
C SER A 86 -10.79 5.59 4.82
N GLY A 87 -10.07 5.49 3.71
CA GLY A 87 -9.49 4.26 3.19
C GLY A 87 -9.71 4.12 1.68
N ALA A 88 -8.64 3.84 0.95
CA ALA A 88 -8.70 3.59 -0.49
C ALA A 88 -9.32 2.24 -0.83
N ILE A 89 -9.76 2.10 -2.08
CA ILE A 89 -10.18 0.86 -2.73
C ILE A 89 -9.50 0.83 -4.10
N PHE A 90 -8.99 -0.33 -4.51
CA PHE A 90 -8.48 -0.53 -5.86
C PHE A 90 -9.59 -1.09 -6.75
N VAL A 91 -9.80 -0.45 -7.90
CA VAL A 91 -10.75 -0.88 -8.92
C VAL A 91 -9.98 -1.17 -10.20
N PRO A 92 -9.89 -2.44 -10.64
CA PRO A 92 -9.20 -2.78 -11.86
C PRO A 92 -9.96 -2.24 -13.07
N LYS A 93 -9.23 -1.82 -14.11
CA LYS A 93 -9.82 -1.34 -15.35
C LYS A 93 -10.60 -2.45 -16.09
N PHE A 94 -10.10 -3.68 -16.01
CA PHE A 94 -10.73 -4.89 -16.52
C PHE A 94 -10.80 -5.92 -15.40
N LEU A 95 -11.89 -6.70 -15.34
CA LEU A 95 -12.02 -7.74 -14.34
C LEU A 95 -11.08 -8.91 -14.65
N GLY A 96 -10.53 -9.54 -13.61
CA GLY A 96 -9.65 -10.71 -13.74
C GLY A 96 -8.17 -10.36 -13.70
N VAL A 97 -7.36 -11.24 -14.30
CA VAL A 97 -5.88 -11.22 -14.22
C VAL A 97 -5.21 -11.15 -15.59
N GLU A 98 -5.99 -10.84 -16.64
CA GLU A 98 -5.47 -10.77 -18.02
C GLU A 98 -4.77 -9.42 -18.31
N SER A 99 -5.15 -8.36 -17.61
CA SER A 99 -4.46 -7.08 -17.63
C SER A 99 -3.32 -7.03 -16.62
N GLU A 100 -2.44 -6.03 -16.75
CA GLU A 100 -1.46 -5.71 -15.71
C GLU A 100 -2.16 -5.54 -14.35
N GLU A 101 -1.54 -6.07 -13.30
CA GLU A 101 -2.15 -6.19 -11.96
C GLU A 101 -2.57 -4.84 -11.37
N ASP A 102 -1.84 -3.77 -11.70
CA ASP A 102 -2.04 -2.39 -11.27
C ASP A 102 -2.72 -1.49 -12.33
N ASP A 103 -3.19 -2.04 -13.45
CA ASP A 103 -3.97 -1.30 -14.46
C ASP A 103 -5.40 -1.07 -13.93
N GLY A 104 -5.57 0.05 -13.22
CA GLY A 104 -6.81 0.41 -12.58
C GLY A 104 -6.72 1.75 -11.88
N TYR A 105 -7.66 1.97 -10.97
CA TYR A 105 -7.82 3.21 -10.23
C TYR A 105 -7.82 2.94 -8.74
N LEU A 106 -7.24 3.88 -7.99
CA LEU A 106 -7.52 3.99 -6.56
C LEU A 106 -8.63 5.01 -6.36
N ILE A 107 -9.68 4.58 -5.66
CA ILE A 107 -10.80 5.43 -5.29
C ILE A 107 -10.79 5.55 -3.78
N PHE A 108 -10.84 6.78 -3.28
CA PHE A 108 -10.81 7.10 -1.86
C PHE A 108 -11.57 8.41 -1.61
N VAL A 109 -12.04 8.61 -0.39
CA VAL A 109 -12.83 9.79 0.00
C VAL A 109 -12.01 10.62 0.97
N VAL A 110 -11.80 11.88 0.62
CA VAL A 110 -11.00 12.81 1.41
C VAL A 110 -11.90 13.74 2.21
N HIS A 111 -11.71 13.79 3.52
CA HIS A 111 -12.22 14.83 4.39
C HIS A 111 -11.20 15.98 4.48
N ASP A 112 -11.62 17.19 4.13
CA ASP A 112 -10.78 18.39 4.17
C ASP A 112 -11.18 19.31 5.34
N GLU A 113 -10.44 19.22 6.44
CA GLU A 113 -10.65 20.01 7.67
C GLU A 113 -10.31 21.49 7.48
N ASN A 114 -9.65 21.87 6.38
CA ASN A 114 -9.41 23.29 6.08
C ASN A 114 -10.71 23.98 5.65
N THR A 115 -11.69 23.21 5.17
CA THR A 115 -13.02 23.73 4.84
C THR A 115 -13.93 23.50 6.04
N LYS A 116 -14.51 24.58 6.60
CA LYS A 116 -15.40 24.52 7.79
C LYS A 116 -16.79 23.93 7.46
N LYS A 117 -16.86 22.85 6.68
CA LYS A 117 -18.10 22.18 6.30
C LYS A 117 -18.25 20.84 6.99
#